data_AF-A0A316ZDJ2-F1
#
_entry.id   AF-A0A316ZDJ2-F1
#
_cell.length_a   1.000
_cell.length_b   1.000
_cell.length_c   1.000
_cell.angle_alpha   90.00
_cell.angle_beta   90.00
_cell.angle_gamma   90.00
#
_symmetry.space_group_name_H-M   'P 1'
#
loop_
_entity.id
_entity.type
_entity.pdbx_description
1 polymer ?
#
loop_
_entity_poly.entity_id
_entity_poly.type
_entity_poly.pdbx_seq_one_letter_code
_entity_poly.pdbx_strand_id
1 'polypeptide(L)'
;RRTLTQSTLASSVARLMYACGDVAQPEPASVALLEEMTVEYLTDLCHRARPSPYSVPRVKVDDLKTALRRDDKKLGRIEELLYLDTVITKARRGFDD
;
A
#
# COMPACT_ATOMS: atom_id res chain seq x y z
N ARG A 1 4.02 27.37 -4.32
CA ARG A 1 3.91 26.02 -4.93
C ARG A 1 4.99 25.15 -4.29
N ARG A 2 4.64 24.31 -3.31
CA ARG A 2 5.57 23.31 -2.77
C ARG A 2 5.68 22.20 -3.81
N THR A 3 6.82 22.06 -4.46
CA THR A 3 7.16 20.85 -5.19
C THR A 3 7.32 19.75 -4.14
N LEU A 4 6.26 18.98 -3.92
CA LEU A 4 6.39 17.69 -3.27
C LEU A 4 7.41 16.93 -4.12
N THR A 5 8.65 16.79 -3.64
CA THR A 5 9.58 15.82 -4.21
C THR A 5 8.85 14.49 -4.09
N GLN A 6 8.30 14.04 -5.21
CA GLN A 6 7.61 12.77 -5.33
C GLN A 6 8.65 11.71 -4.94
N SER A 7 8.59 11.26 -3.69
CA SER A 7 9.36 10.10 -3.25
C SER A 7 8.95 8.97 -4.17
N THR A 8 9.82 8.60 -5.10
CA THR A 8 9.58 7.47 -6.00
C THR A 8 9.41 6.21 -5.17
N LEU A 9 8.53 5.31 -5.61
CA LEU A 9 8.34 4.00 -4.97
C LEU A 9 9.57 3.12 -5.16
N ALA A 10 10.45 3.44 -6.13
CA ALA A 10 11.69 2.73 -6.44
C ALA A 10 12.47 2.24 -5.21
N SER A 11 12.72 3.10 -4.23
CA SER A 11 13.48 2.71 -3.03
C SER A 11 12.76 1.67 -2.17
N SER A 12 11.44 1.77 -2.08
CA SER A 12 10.61 0.80 -1.35
C SER A 12 10.50 -0.51 -2.14
N VAL A 13 10.32 -0.42 -3.47
CA VAL A 13 10.26 -1.57 -4.38
C VAL A 13 11.55 -2.37 -4.30
N ALA A 14 12.73 -1.73 -4.41
CA ALA A 14 14.01 -2.42 -4.31
C ALA A 14 14.18 -3.17 -2.97
N ARG A 15 13.75 -2.57 -1.85
CA ARG A 15 13.77 -3.23 -0.54
C ARG A 15 12.81 -4.42 -0.46
N LEU A 16 11.64 -4.29 -1.08
CA LEU A 16 10.66 -5.38 -1.14
C LEU A 16 11.15 -6.51 -2.05
N MET A 17 11.83 -6.22 -3.16
CA MET A 17 12.48 -7.23 -4.01
C MET A 17 13.48 -8.06 -3.20
N TYR A 18 14.36 -7.40 -2.44
CA TYR A 18 15.29 -8.09 -1.54
C TYR A 18 14.55 -8.93 -0.47
N ALA A 19 13.52 -8.37 0.16
CA ALA A 19 12.72 -9.11 1.15
C ALA A 19 12.00 -10.33 0.55
N CYS A 20 11.70 -10.31 -0.74
CA CYS A 20 11.13 -11.41 -1.51
C CYS A 20 12.19 -12.38 -2.06
N GLY A 21 13.47 -12.20 -1.75
CA GLY A 21 14.56 -13.11 -2.09
C GLY A 21 15.44 -12.69 -3.28
N ASP A 22 15.28 -11.48 -3.79
CA ASP A 22 16.21 -10.92 -4.77
C ASP A 22 17.54 -10.48 -4.11
N VAL A 23 18.50 -10.01 -4.90
CA VAL A 23 19.77 -9.45 -4.43
C VAL A 23 19.58 -8.10 -3.71
N ALA A 24 20.52 -7.73 -2.84
CA ALA A 24 20.44 -6.50 -2.04
C ALA A 24 20.48 -5.21 -2.89
N GLN A 25 21.08 -5.28 -4.08
CA GLN A 25 21.11 -4.22 -5.08
C GLN A 25 20.52 -4.77 -6.38
N PRO A 26 19.18 -4.78 -6.50
CA PRO A 26 18.51 -5.30 -7.69
C PRO A 26 18.82 -4.43 -8.91
N GLU A 27 18.63 -5.02 -10.10
CA GLU A 27 18.92 -4.37 -11.37
C GLU A 27 18.00 -3.14 -11.57
N PRO A 28 18.54 -1.96 -11.93
CA PRO A 28 17.76 -0.72 -11.95
C PRO A 28 16.55 -0.72 -12.89
N ALA A 29 16.64 -1.35 -14.07
CA ALA A 29 15.51 -1.43 -15.00
C ALA A 29 14.39 -2.33 -14.44
N SER A 30 14.72 -3.39 -13.73
CA SER A 30 13.77 -4.28 -13.04
C SER A 30 13.03 -3.55 -11.92
N VAL A 31 13.74 -2.72 -11.14
CA VAL A 31 13.12 -1.85 -10.12
C VAL A 31 12.17 -0.85 -10.77
N ALA A 32 12.58 -0.20 -11.87
CA ALA A 32 11.76 0.77 -12.58
C ALA A 32 10.50 0.14 -13.17
N LEU A 33 10.62 -1.04 -13.78
CA LEU A 33 9.48 -1.80 -14.31
C LEU A 33 8.50 -2.18 -13.21
N LEU A 34 9.00 -2.71 -12.08
CA LEU A 34 8.14 -3.08 -10.95
C LEU A 34 7.49 -1.86 -10.29
N GLU A 35 8.17 -0.71 -10.26
CA GLU A 35 7.57 0.55 -9.83
C GLU A 35 6.39 0.94 -10.73
N GLU A 36 6.56 0.92 -12.05
CA GLU A 36 5.50 1.22 -13.02
C GLU A 36 4.29 0.29 -12.84
N MET A 37 4.53 -1.03 -12.80
CA MET A 37 3.48 -2.02 -12.58
C MET A 37 2.77 -1.84 -11.23
N THR A 38 3.50 -1.43 -10.19
CA THR A 38 2.93 -1.15 -8.87
C THR A 38 2.02 0.07 -8.90
N VAL A 39 2.44 1.14 -9.58
CA VAL A 39 1.63 2.36 -9.73
C VAL A 39 0.35 2.05 -10.51
N GLU A 40 0.45 1.29 -11.60
CA GLU A 40 -0.70 0.86 -12.40
C GLU A 40 -1.67 0.04 -11.55
N TYR A 41 -1.19 -1.00 -10.87
CA TYR A 41 -2.01 -1.85 -10.00
C TYR A 41 -2.76 -1.05 -8.93
N LEU A 42 -2.06 -0.13 -8.24
CA LEU A 42 -2.66 0.69 -7.19
C LEU A 42 -3.69 1.68 -7.75
N THR A 43 -3.44 2.23 -8.93
CA THR A 43 -4.38 3.13 -9.62
C THR A 43 -5.67 2.38 -9.96
N ASP A 44 -5.56 1.19 -10.54
CA ASP A 44 -6.71 0.34 -10.87
C ASP A 44 -7.46 -0.14 -9.64
N LEU A 45 -6.74 -0.50 -8.58
CA LEU A 45 -7.36 -0.86 -7.31
C LEU A 45 -8.17 0.31 -6.73
N CYS A 46 -7.63 1.53 -6.77
CA CYS A 46 -8.34 2.72 -6.32
C CYS A 46 -9.57 3.01 -7.16
N HIS A 47 -9.51 2.82 -8.48
CA HIS A 47 -10.68 2.94 -9.35
C HIS A 47 -11.75 1.90 -9.03
N ARG A 48 -11.38 0.63 -8.83
CA ARG A 48 -12.32 -0.44 -8.43
C ARG A 48 -12.91 -0.25 -7.05
N ALA A 49 -12.18 0.38 -6.14
CA ALA A 49 -12.66 0.67 -4.79
C ALA A 49 -13.67 1.82 -4.76
N ARG A 50 -13.72 2.70 -5.75
CA ARG A 50 -14.67 3.82 -5.72
C ARG A 50 -16.12 3.31 -5.70
N PRO A 51 -16.94 3.75 -4.72
CA PRO A 51 -18.33 3.31 -4.62
C PRO A 51 -19.21 3.87 -5.74
N SER A 52 -18.85 5.01 -6.33
CA SER A 52 -19.51 5.56 -7.52
C SER A 52 -18.51 6.37 -8.36
N PRO A 53 -18.64 6.37 -9.71
CA PRO A 53 -17.83 7.22 -10.59
C PRO A 53 -18.02 8.71 -10.33
N TYR A 54 -19.13 9.09 -9.68
CA TYR A 54 -19.45 10.47 -9.29
C TYR A 54 -19.20 10.76 -7.79
N SER A 55 -18.71 9.78 -7.02
CA SER A 55 -18.43 9.97 -5.59
C SER A 55 -17.19 10.84 -5.35
N VAL A 56 -17.19 11.57 -4.22
CA VAL A 56 -16.08 12.40 -3.72
C VAL A 56 -14.75 11.61 -3.79
N PRO A 57 -13.60 12.26 -4.05
CA PRO A 57 -12.40 11.60 -4.55
C PRO A 57 -11.64 10.74 -3.53
N ARG A 58 -12.17 10.58 -2.30
CA ARG A 58 -11.46 9.95 -1.20
C ARG A 58 -11.96 8.52 -0.97
N VAL A 59 -11.17 7.56 -1.42
CA VAL A 59 -11.35 6.13 -1.14
C VAL A 59 -11.14 5.87 0.36
N LYS A 60 -12.07 5.15 1.00
CA LYS A 60 -11.96 4.71 2.40
C LYS A 60 -11.33 3.32 2.48
N VAL A 61 -10.92 2.92 3.69
CA VAL A 61 -10.39 1.57 3.93
C VAL A 61 -11.44 0.50 3.63
N ASP A 62 -12.70 0.71 4.04
CA ASP A 62 -13.78 -0.25 3.78
C ASP A 62 -14.09 -0.42 2.28
N ASP A 63 -13.88 0.63 1.49
CA ASP A 63 -13.99 0.59 0.04
C ASP A 63 -12.92 -0.36 -0.56
N LEU A 64 -11.69 -0.28 -0.06
CA LEU A 64 -10.61 -1.21 -0.44
C LEU A 64 -10.89 -2.65 0.00
N LYS A 65 -11.41 -2.86 1.21
CA LYS A 65 -11.84 -4.19 1.68
C LYS A 65 -12.92 -4.76 0.76
N THR A 66 -13.88 -3.93 0.35
CA THR A 66 -14.94 -4.32 -0.58
C THR A 66 -14.40 -4.65 -1.98
N ALA A 67 -13.41 -3.90 -2.47
CA ALA A 67 -12.75 -4.16 -3.76
C ALA A 67 -11.92 -5.45 -3.77
N LEU A 68 -11.36 -5.82 -2.61
CA LEU A 68 -10.52 -7.00 -2.41
C LEU A 68 -11.28 -8.20 -1.84
N ARG A 69 -12.61 -8.15 -1.72
CA ARG A 69 -13.45 -9.20 -1.12
C ARG A 69 -13.37 -10.59 -1.76
N ARG A 70 -12.71 -10.72 -2.92
CA ARG A 70 -12.49 -11.98 -3.65
C ARG A 70 -11.04 -12.47 -3.57
N ASP A 71 -10.19 -11.76 -2.86
CA ASP A 71 -8.79 -12.11 -2.61
C ASP A 71 -8.58 -12.25 -1.11
N ASP A 72 -8.87 -13.45 -0.60
CA ASP A 72 -8.88 -13.74 0.84
C ASP A 72 -7.52 -13.45 1.50
N LYS A 73 -6.42 -13.64 0.76
CA LYS A 73 -5.07 -13.36 1.24
C LYS A 73 -4.85 -11.86 1.44
N LYS A 74 -5.19 -11.04 0.45
CA LYS A 74 -5.06 -9.58 0.56
C LYS A 74 -6.03 -8.99 1.58
N LEU A 75 -7.27 -9.49 1.62
CA LEU A 75 -8.26 -9.05 2.59
C LEU A 75 -7.82 -9.38 4.02
N GLY A 76 -7.42 -10.63 4.29
CA GLY A 76 -6.94 -11.04 5.61
C GLY A 76 -5.72 -10.24 6.05
N ARG A 77 -4.79 -9.95 5.12
CA ARG A 77 -3.62 -9.13 5.43
C ARG A 77 -3.99 -7.68 5.81
N ILE A 78 -4.98 -7.08 5.14
CA ILE A 78 -5.46 -5.74 5.51
C ILE A 78 -6.02 -5.74 6.93
N GLU A 79 -6.85 -6.73 7.26
CA GLU A 79 -7.46 -6.83 8.59
C GLU A 79 -6.43 -7.04 9.70
N GLU A 80 -5.45 -7.91 9.46
CA GLU A 80 -4.32 -8.12 10.36
C GLU A 80 -3.53 -6.82 10.59
N LEU A 81 -3.17 -6.10 9.53
CA LEU A 81 -2.41 -4.86 9.64
C LEU A 81 -3.17 -3.77 10.40
N LEU A 82 -4.47 -3.61 10.14
CA LEU A 82 -5.31 -2.68 10.89
C LEU A 82 -5.40 -3.06 12.36
N TYR A 83 -5.55 -4.35 12.67
CA TYR A 83 -5.54 -4.85 14.04
C TYR A 83 -4.23 -4.54 14.74
N LEU A 84 -3.09 -4.87 14.13
CA LEU A 84 -1.76 -4.60 14.70
C LEU A 84 -1.51 -3.11 14.93
N ASP A 85 -1.97 -2.24 14.03
CA ASP A 85 -1.91 -0.79 14.24
C ASP A 85 -2.67 -0.35 15.49
N THR A 86 -3.86 -0.92 15.74
CA THR A 86 -4.59 -0.64 16.98
C THR A 86 -3.85 -1.13 18.23
N VAL A 87 -3.20 -2.29 18.16
CA VAL A 87 -2.41 -2.85 19.28
C VAL A 87 -1.21 -1.96 19.58
N ILE A 88 -0.45 -1.58 18.55
CA ILE A 88 0.72 -0.70 18.69
C ILE A 88 0.31 0.68 19.23
N THR A 89 -0.78 1.24 18.71
CA THR A 89 -1.29 2.55 19.14
C THR A 89 -1.71 2.53 20.61
N LYS A 90 -2.39 1.47 21.06
CA LYS A 90 -2.75 1.30 22.47
C LYS A 90 -1.52 1.12 23.36
N ALA A 91 -0.56 0.31 22.93
CA ALA A 91 0.67 0.07 23.67
C ALA A 91 1.44 1.38 23.90
N ARG A 92 1.58 2.23 22.86
CA ARG A 92 2.25 3.53 22.95
C ARG A 92 1.62 4.46 24.01
N ARG A 93 0.29 4.48 24.12
CA ARG A 93 -0.42 5.33 25.10
C ARG A 93 -0.17 4.92 26.55
N GLY A 94 0.11 3.65 26.82
CA GLY A 94 0.40 3.16 28.17
C GLY A 94 1.79 3.52 28.68
N PHE A 95 2.62 4.18 27.88
CA PHE A 95 3.95 4.67 28.28
C PHE A 95 4.02 6.20 28.45
N ASP A 96 2.92 6.92 28.20
CA ASP A 96 2.82 8.38 28.37
C ASP A 96 2.22 8.78 29.76
N ASP A 97 2.01 7.80 30.65
CA ASP A 97 1.73 7.95 32.10
C ASP A 97 2.97 7.53 32.92
#